data_AF-A0A060BQ74-F1
#
_entry.id   AF-A0A060BQ74-F1
#
_cell.length_a   1.000
_cell.length_b   1.000
_cell.length_c   1.000
_cell.angle_alpha   90.00
_cell.angle_beta   90.00
_cell.angle_gamma   90.00
#
_symmetry.space_group_name_H-M   'P 1'
#
loop_
_entity.id
_entity.type
_entity.pdbx_description
1 polymer ?
#
loop_
_entity_poly.entity_id
_entity_poly.type
_entity_poly.pdbx_seq_one_letter_code
_entity_poly.pdbx_strand_id
1 'polypeptide(L)'
;MQHQYLREAKMEHGLKGAYTRHLLHKLRIWDRASALNPDVVVANSTYIGERIRKAWRRDSITVHPPVDVDRFALKEAKQDFFLVASRMVPYKRIELIAEA
;
A
#
# COMPACT_ATOMS: atom_id res chain seq x y z
N MET A 1 8.15 -5.41 -0.10
CA MET A 1 7.94 -4.10 0.56
C MET A 1 8.94 -3.84 1.67
N GLN A 2 9.22 -4.78 2.58
CA GLN A 2 10.16 -4.56 3.71
C GLN A 2 11.55 -4.04 3.29
N HIS A 3 12.17 -4.63 2.26
CA HIS A 3 13.49 -4.20 1.78
C HIS A 3 13.51 -2.75 1.30
N GLN A 4 12.47 -2.32 0.58
CA GLN A 4 12.35 -0.94 0.12
C GLN A 4 12.26 0.05 1.29
N TYR A 5 11.43 -0.24 2.31
CA TYR A 5 11.32 0.61 3.49
C TYR A 5 12.62 0.67 4.31
N LEU A 6 13.34 -0.45 4.45
CA LEU A 6 14.63 -0.46 5.15
C LEU A 6 15.69 0.37 4.40
N ARG A 7 15.68 0.33 3.06
CA ARG A 7 16.55 1.15 2.22
C ARG A 7 16.26 2.63 2.36
N GLU A 8 14.98 3.01 2.24
CA GLU A 8 14.52 4.40 2.38
C GLU A 8 14.81 4.96 3.79
N ALA A 9 14.70 4.12 4.83
CA ALA A 9 15.02 4.50 6.20
C ALA A 9 16.53 4.45 6.53
N LYS A 10 17.41 4.11 5.58
CA LYS A 10 18.86 3.92 5.79
C LYS A 10 19.18 2.90 6.90
N MET A 11 18.37 1.86 7.03
CA MET A 11 18.46 0.81 8.07
C MET A 11 18.79 -0.58 7.52
N GLU A 12 19.48 -0.67 6.39
CA GLU A 12 19.82 -1.96 5.78
C GLU A 12 20.92 -2.72 6.56
N HIS A 13 21.85 -2.00 7.18
CA HIS A 13 23.05 -2.58 7.79
C HIS A 13 23.27 -2.14 9.25
N GLY A 14 24.15 -2.85 9.95
CA GLY A 14 24.53 -2.58 11.33
C GLY A 14 23.55 -3.10 12.39
N LEU A 15 23.90 -2.85 13.66
CA LEU A 15 23.14 -3.32 14.83
C LEU A 15 21.70 -2.78 14.85
N LYS A 16 21.51 -1.52 14.46
CA LYS A 16 20.16 -0.92 14.32
C LYS A 16 19.34 -1.65 13.26
N GLY A 17 19.91 -1.97 12.10
CA GLY A 17 19.23 -2.73 11.05
C GLY A 17 18.86 -4.15 11.48
N ALA A 18 19.75 -4.84 12.23
CA ALA A 18 19.46 -6.15 12.80
C ALA A 18 18.31 -6.10 13.83
N TYR A 19 18.33 -5.11 14.73
CA TYR A 19 17.26 -4.88 15.69
C TYR A 19 15.92 -4.56 15.00
N THR A 20 15.92 -3.65 14.01
CA THR A 20 14.72 -3.32 13.24
C THR A 20 14.16 -4.53 12.51
N ARG A 21 15.00 -5.37 11.90
CA ARG A 21 14.54 -6.64 11.28
C ARG A 21 13.91 -7.58 12.29
N HIS A 22 14.49 -7.70 13.48
CA HIS A 22 13.91 -8.52 14.55
C HIS A 22 12.54 -7.99 14.99
N LEU A 23 12.40 -6.68 15.18
CA LEU A 23 11.12 -6.06 15.51
C LEU A 23 10.08 -6.27 14.40
N LEU A 24 10.45 -6.05 13.13
CA LEU A 24 9.56 -6.28 11.99
C LEU A 24 9.12 -7.74 11.88
N HIS A 25 10.01 -8.68 12.21
CA HIS A 25 9.65 -10.10 12.27
C HIS A 25 8.59 -10.37 13.33
N LYS A 26 8.74 -9.81 14.53
CA LYS A 26 7.74 -9.91 15.61
C LYS A 26 6.40 -9.28 15.22
N LEU A 27 6.44 -8.08 14.64
CA LEU A 27 5.25 -7.40 14.13
C LEU A 27 4.52 -8.23 13.06
N ARG A 28 5.26 -8.90 12.17
CA ARG A 28 4.66 -9.79 11.17
C ARG A 28 3.95 -10.99 11.79
N ILE A 29 4.50 -11.57 12.85
CA ILE A 29 3.84 -12.66 13.59
C ILE A 29 2.56 -12.14 14.24
N TRP A 30 2.65 -10.98 14.90
CA TRP A 30 1.51 -10.34 15.55
C TRP A 30 0.40 -9.96 14.55
N ASP A 31 0.75 -9.37 13.41
CA ASP A 31 -0.18 -9.03 12.32
C ASP A 31 -0.92 -10.27 11.80
N ARG A 32 -0.20 -11.37 11.57
CA ARG A 32 -0.83 -12.63 11.14
C ARG A 32 -1.75 -13.21 12.20
N ALA A 33 -1.37 -13.14 13.48
CA ALA A 33 -2.18 -13.65 14.58
C ALA A 33 -3.46 -12.81 14.77
N SER A 34 -3.34 -11.48 14.77
CA SER A 34 -4.49 -10.58 14.93
C SER A 34 -5.43 -10.62 13.73
N ALA A 35 -4.91 -10.88 12.53
CA ALA A 35 -5.71 -11.06 11.32
C ALA A 35 -6.65 -12.27 11.35
N LEU A 36 -6.52 -13.19 12.31
CA LEU A 36 -7.45 -14.31 12.51
C LEU A 36 -8.69 -13.93 13.33
N ASN A 37 -8.65 -12.83 14.08
CA ASN A 37 -9.73 -12.46 15.02
C ASN A 37 -11.02 -11.98 14.34
N PRO A 38 -10.99 -11.19 13.24
CA PRO A 38 -12.24 -10.73 12.61
C PRO A 38 -13.02 -11.87 11.96
N ASP A 39 -14.34 -11.87 12.10
CA ASP A 39 -15.21 -12.85 11.41
C ASP A 39 -15.14 -12.68 9.89
N VAL A 40 -15.18 -11.42 9.44
CA VAL A 40 -15.18 -11.04 8.03
C VAL A 40 -14.03 -10.10 7.73
N VAL A 41 -13.34 -10.34 6.61
CA VAL A 41 -12.30 -9.46 6.09
C VAL A 41 -12.79 -8.83 4.80
N VAL A 42 -12.67 -7.50 4.70
CA VAL A 42 -13.07 -6.73 3.51
C VAL A 42 -11.84 -6.11 2.86
N ALA A 43 -11.69 -6.31 1.55
CA ALA A 43 -10.69 -5.68 0.72
C ALA A 43 -11.30 -4.53 -0.10
N ASN A 44 -10.56 -3.46 -0.30
CA ASN A 44 -11.00 -2.33 -1.14
C ASN A 44 -10.85 -2.59 -2.65
N SER A 45 -10.23 -3.71 -3.03
CA SER A 45 -9.97 -4.09 -4.42
C SER A 45 -9.60 -5.56 -4.48
N THR A 46 -9.77 -6.14 -5.66
CA THR A 46 -9.34 -7.52 -5.94
C THR A 46 -7.84 -7.69 -5.71
N TYR A 47 -7.03 -6.69 -6.09
CA TYR A 47 -5.59 -6.68 -5.83
C TYR A 47 -5.24 -6.76 -4.34
N ILE A 48 -5.95 -6.02 -3.48
CA ILE A 48 -5.73 -6.12 -2.03
C ILE A 48 -6.24 -7.45 -1.49
N GLY A 49 -7.34 -8.01 -2.00
CA GLY A 49 -7.82 -9.34 -1.61
C GLY A 49 -6.78 -10.44 -1.90
N GLU A 50 -6.15 -10.40 -3.07
CA GLU A 50 -5.03 -11.28 -3.41
C GLU A 50 -3.86 -11.16 -2.43
N ARG A 51 -3.57 -9.95 -1.96
CA ARG A 51 -2.51 -9.71 -0.97
C ARG A 51 -2.89 -10.22 0.40
N ILE A 52 -4.15 -10.08 0.81
CA ILE A 52 -4.67 -10.67 2.05
C ILE A 52 -4.52 -12.19 2.01
N ARG A 53 -4.91 -12.85 0.92
CA ARG A 53 -4.70 -14.29 0.75
C ARG A 53 -3.23 -14.69 0.80
N LYS A 54 -2.34 -13.89 0.19
CA LYS A 54 -0.89 -14.13 0.20
C LYS A 54 -0.23 -13.87 1.56
N ALA A 55 -0.69 -12.91 2.33
CA ALA A 55 -0.07 -12.52 3.60
C ALA A 55 -0.70 -13.24 4.81
N TRP A 56 -2.02 -13.27 4.88
CA TRP A 56 -2.79 -13.78 6.00
C TRP A 56 -3.37 -15.18 5.77
N ARG A 57 -3.33 -15.70 4.54
CA ARG A 57 -3.94 -17.01 4.17
C ARG A 57 -5.43 -17.06 4.50
N ARG A 58 -6.12 -15.92 4.35
CA ARG A 58 -7.57 -15.78 4.50
C ARG A 58 -8.18 -15.26 3.21
N ASP A 59 -9.44 -15.60 2.98
CA ASP A 59 -10.26 -14.98 1.96
C ASP A 59 -10.83 -13.65 2.45
N SER A 60 -11.18 -12.78 1.51
CA SER A 60 -11.76 -11.46 1.79
C SER A 60 -12.84 -11.12 0.77
N ILE A 61 -13.86 -10.42 1.21
CA ILE A 61 -14.90 -9.86 0.34
C ILE A 61 -14.37 -8.55 -0.25
N THR A 62 -14.44 -8.38 -1.56
CA THR A 62 -14.04 -7.11 -2.19
C THR A 62 -15.21 -6.15 -2.23
N VAL A 63 -15.03 -4.97 -1.64
CA VAL A 63 -15.95 -3.83 -1.76
C VAL A 63 -15.17 -2.67 -2.34
N HIS A 64 -15.47 -2.31 -3.60
CA HIS A 64 -14.81 -1.19 -4.24
C HIS A 64 -15.19 0.14 -3.55
N PRO A 65 -14.22 1.01 -3.23
CA PRO A 65 -14.50 2.26 -2.57
C PRO A 65 -15.39 3.14 -3.47
N PRO A 66 -16.48 3.72 -2.95
CA PRO A 66 -17.32 4.60 -3.73
C PRO A 66 -16.60 5.92 -4.04
N VAL A 67 -17.00 6.54 -5.14
CA VAL A 67 -16.62 7.91 -5.49
C VAL A 67 -17.90 8.74 -5.54
N ASP A 68 -17.87 9.90 -4.89
CA ASP A 68 -18.97 10.85 -4.92
C ASP A 68 -18.98 11.57 -6.27
N VAL A 69 -19.74 11.06 -7.23
CA VAL A 69 -19.79 11.56 -8.61
C VAL A 69 -20.52 12.90 -8.72
N ASP A 70 -21.44 13.18 -7.80
CA ASP A 70 -22.25 14.41 -7.81
C ASP A 70 -21.40 15.65 -7.49
N ARG A 71 -20.25 15.45 -6.84
CA ARG A 71 -19.26 16.51 -6.59
C ARG A 71 -18.46 16.94 -7.81
N PHE A 72 -18.54 16.23 -8.93
CA PHE A 72 -17.70 16.49 -10.11
C PHE A 72 -18.53 16.74 -11.36
N ALA A 73 -18.20 17.79 -12.11
CA ALA A 73 -18.77 18.00 -13.44
C ALA A 73 -17.97 17.24 -14.49
N LEU A 74 -18.66 16.50 -15.37
CA LEU A 74 -18.03 15.85 -16.52
C LEU A 74 -17.42 16.89 -17.47
N LYS A 75 -16.17 16.67 -17.88
CA LYS A 75 -15.46 17.48 -18.88
C LYS A 75 -14.82 16.54 -19.91
N GLU A 76 -15.38 16.54 -21.12
CA GLU A 76 -14.89 15.71 -22.23
C GLU A 76 -13.73 16.37 -22.99
N ALA A 77 -13.78 17.70 -23.16
CA ALA A 77 -12.69 18.47 -23.75
C ALA A 77 -11.52 18.59 -22.76
N LYS A 78 -10.39 17.95 -23.09
CA LYS A 78 -9.15 17.96 -22.30
C LYS A 78 -8.10 18.81 -22.99
N GLN A 79 -7.28 19.49 -22.21
CA GLN A 79 -6.11 20.22 -22.71
C GLN A 79 -4.92 19.26 -22.86
N ASP A 80 -3.92 19.65 -23.64
CA ASP A 80 -2.73 18.84 -23.91
C ASP A 80 -1.70 18.96 -22.77
N PHE A 81 -1.99 18.31 -21.64
CA PHE A 81 -1.06 18.17 -20.53
C PHE A 81 -1.30 16.87 -19.75
N PHE A 82 -0.29 16.45 -18.99
CA PHE A 82 -0.39 15.40 -17.98
C PHE A 82 -0.46 16.00 -16.57
N LEU A 83 -1.26 15.41 -15.68
CA LEU A 83 -1.40 15.83 -14.28
C LEU A 83 -1.13 14.65 -13.34
N VAL A 84 -0.30 14.89 -12.33
CA VAL A 84 -0.10 13.95 -11.22
C VAL A 84 -0.57 14.59 -9.92
N ALA A 85 -1.58 13.98 -9.30
CA ALA A 85 -2.10 14.40 -8.00
C ALA A 85 -1.95 13.25 -6.99
N SER A 86 -0.94 13.33 -6.11
CA SER A 86 -0.74 12.34 -5.05
C SER A 86 0.10 12.88 -3.91
N ARG A 87 0.14 12.18 -2.77
CA ARG A 87 1.12 12.46 -1.71
C ARG A 87 2.53 12.20 -2.23
N MET A 88 3.50 13.01 -1.81
CA MET A 88 4.92 12.76 -2.07
C MET A 88 5.40 11.57 -1.24
N VAL A 89 5.28 10.38 -1.82
CA VAL A 89 5.72 9.11 -1.21
C VAL A 89 6.48 8.27 -2.23
N PRO A 90 7.57 7.58 -1.83
CA PRO A 90 8.48 6.92 -2.77
C PRO A 90 7.80 5.91 -3.70
N TYR A 91 6.85 5.13 -3.19
CA TYR A 91 6.17 4.11 -4.00
C TYR A 91 5.28 4.67 -5.11
N LYS A 92 4.92 5.97 -5.06
CA LYS A 92 4.18 6.66 -6.12
C LYS A 92 5.08 7.09 -7.29
N ARG A 93 6.41 7.01 -7.13
CA ARG A 93 7.42 7.22 -8.18
C ARG A 93 7.25 8.55 -8.94
N ILE A 94 6.91 9.62 -8.24
CA ILE A 94 6.71 10.95 -8.84
C ILE A 94 8.02 11.47 -9.47
N GLU A 95 9.16 11.17 -8.84
CA GLU A 95 10.50 11.54 -9.35
C GLU A 95 10.73 11.03 -10.78
N LEU A 96 10.35 9.77 -11.06
CA LEU A 96 10.46 9.19 -12.40
C LEU A 96 9.60 9.94 -13.44
N ILE A 97 8.45 10.47 -13.03
CA ILE A 97 7.56 11.22 -13.92
C ILE A 97 8.15 12.61 -14.22
N ALA A 98 8.85 13.21 -13.26
CA ALA A 98 9.48 14.51 -13.43
C ALA A 98 10.78 14.45 -14.25
N GLU A 99 11.46 13.30 -14.28
CA GLU A 99 12.67 13.07 -15.08
C GLU A 99 12.40 12.78 -16.56
N ALA A 100 11.19 12.34 -16.90
CA ALA A 100 10.78 11.96 -18.26
C ALA A 100 10.40 13.17 -19.13
#